data_AF-K0SUS9-F1
#
_entry.id   AF-K0SUS9-F1
#
_cell.length_a   1.000
_cell.length_b   1.000
_cell.length_c   1.000
_cell.angle_alpha   90.00
_cell.angle_beta   90.00
_cell.angle_gamma   90.00
#
_symmetry.space_group_name_H-M   'P 1'
#
loop_
_entity.id
_entity.type
_entity.pdbx_description
1 polymer ?
#
loop_
_entity_poly.entity_id
_entity_poly.type
_entity_poly.pdbx_seq_one_letter_code
_entity_poly.pdbx_strand_id
1 'polypeptide(L)'
;MLCAATTSRQCKILIDEVEYSRAGGEDNSCGALVYVSFSSTTSEDDVQTAATTLLNLPTLTTGLWGDGSSATQSILSLASERSSCASLVVVPQANLISKVKQRGQSIQYHGQISKERGREFYELFCDCIRGKLLEVQCLESGRELPKWYRERQSFVEKQNKQSSSMMPSTPPDQIFRDETKYSGWDERGVPTKDAEGQELSKSSAKKLNKIYAAHAKKHEKWKNTKTEDDEPQDQAPPPARWEDLDKAFCHFIAGSFGKRQGLDV
;
A
#
# COMPACT_ATOMS: atom_id res chain seq x y z
N MET A 1 -7.77 -5.57 2.71
CA MET A 1 -6.70 -6.42 2.13
C MET A 1 -6.60 -7.74 2.89
N LEU A 2 -6.38 -8.86 2.19
CA LEU A 2 -6.06 -10.16 2.80
C LEU A 2 -4.72 -10.67 2.25
N CYS A 3 -3.84 -11.11 3.15
CA CYS A 3 -2.59 -11.77 2.82
C CYS A 3 -2.59 -13.17 3.43
N ALA A 4 -2.34 -14.19 2.62
CA ALA A 4 -2.05 -15.54 3.09
C ALA A 4 -0.58 -15.84 2.81
N ALA A 5 0.21 -16.06 3.86
CA ALA A 5 1.64 -16.34 3.76
C ALA A 5 1.94 -17.78 4.19
N THR A 6 2.74 -18.48 3.40
CA THR A 6 3.33 -19.77 3.77
C THR A 6 4.84 -19.67 3.74
N THR A 7 5.51 -20.34 4.67
CA THR A 7 6.97 -20.41 4.69
C THR A 7 7.44 -21.58 3.85
N SER A 8 8.56 -21.40 3.15
CA SER A 8 9.15 -22.47 2.35
C SER A 8 10.67 -22.31 2.25
N ARG A 9 11.38 -23.43 2.12
CA ARG A 9 12.80 -23.44 1.72
C ARG A 9 12.97 -23.30 0.20
N GLN A 10 11.95 -23.65 -0.57
CA GLN A 10 11.98 -23.56 -2.02
C GLN A 10 10.58 -23.31 -2.59
N CYS A 11 10.47 -22.37 -3.53
CA CYS A 11 9.26 -22.14 -4.30
C CYS A 11 9.60 -22.11 -5.78
N LYS A 12 8.71 -22.66 -6.62
CA LYS A 12 8.76 -22.51 -8.08
C LYS A 12 7.43 -21.94 -8.52
N ILE A 13 7.46 -20.85 -9.27
CA ILE A 13 6.28 -20.19 -9.80
C ILE A 13 6.41 -20.04 -11.31
N LEU A 14 5.32 -20.27 -12.04
CA LEU A 14 5.22 -20.01 -13.46
C LEU A 14 4.77 -18.55 -13.67
N ILE A 15 5.62 -17.74 -14.28
CA ILE A 15 5.35 -16.34 -14.61
C ILE A 15 4.91 -16.26 -16.07
N ASP A 16 3.83 -15.51 -16.31
CA ASP A 16 3.24 -15.24 -17.64
C ASP A 16 2.88 -16.48 -18.47
N GLU A 17 2.71 -17.64 -17.83
CA GLU A 17 2.49 -18.93 -18.48
C GLU A 17 3.66 -19.40 -19.37
N VAL A 18 4.83 -18.75 -19.30
CA VAL A 18 5.98 -19.05 -20.17
C VAL A 18 7.22 -19.47 -19.40
N GLU A 19 7.52 -18.84 -18.24
CA GLU A 19 8.80 -19.01 -17.57
C GLU A 19 8.66 -19.43 -16.10
N TYR A 20 9.36 -20.50 -15.71
CA TYR A 20 9.43 -20.88 -14.30
C TYR A 20 10.54 -20.11 -13.58
N SER A 21 10.17 -19.34 -12.57
CA SER A 21 11.12 -18.73 -11.63
C SER A 21 11.21 -19.55 -10.34
N ARG A 22 12.43 -19.73 -9.84
CA ARG A 22 12.73 -20.45 -8.61
C ARG A 22 13.21 -19.48 -7.55
N ALA A 23 12.60 -19.55 -6.37
CA ALA A 23 13.05 -18.91 -5.14
C ALA A 23 13.59 -19.98 -4.17
N GLY A 24 14.74 -19.74 -3.56
CA GLY A 24 15.39 -20.63 -2.59
C GLY A 24 15.86 -21.99 -3.14
N GLY A 25 16.09 -22.90 -2.19
CA GLY A 25 16.63 -24.24 -2.41
C GLY A 25 18.15 -24.30 -2.48
N GLU A 26 18.82 -23.30 -1.87
CA GLU A 26 20.21 -23.35 -1.44
C GLU A 26 20.27 -23.69 0.06
N ASP A 27 21.43 -24.14 0.54
CA ASP A 27 21.65 -24.37 1.97
C ASP A 27 21.41 -23.06 2.74
N ASN A 28 20.69 -23.13 3.86
CA ASN A 28 20.32 -21.96 4.67
C ASN A 28 19.38 -20.93 3.99
N SER A 29 18.70 -21.31 2.90
CA SER A 29 17.64 -20.50 2.30
C SER A 29 16.29 -20.68 3.03
N CYS A 30 15.63 -19.56 3.32
CA CYS A 30 14.27 -19.56 3.87
C CYS A 30 13.50 -18.37 3.27
N GLY A 31 12.22 -18.58 3.02
CA GLY A 31 11.41 -17.57 2.35
C GLY A 31 9.93 -17.74 2.58
N ALA A 32 9.18 -16.81 2.00
CA ALA A 32 7.73 -16.79 2.06
C ALA A 32 7.11 -16.78 0.66
N LEU A 33 6.03 -17.54 0.50
CA LEU A 33 5.09 -17.41 -0.61
C LEU A 33 3.85 -16.70 -0.08
N VAL A 34 3.52 -15.56 -0.66
CA VAL A 34 2.45 -14.68 -0.19
C VAL A 34 1.42 -14.51 -1.29
N TYR A 35 0.20 -14.93 -1.00
CA TYR A 35 -0.96 -14.62 -1.82
C TYR A 35 -1.62 -13.35 -1.31
N VAL A 36 -1.87 -12.39 -2.20
CA VAL A 36 -2.45 -11.10 -1.84
C VAL A 36 -3.75 -10.84 -2.59
N SER A 37 -4.74 -10.30 -1.87
CA SER A 37 -6.00 -9.83 -2.43
C SER A 37 -6.44 -8.52 -1.79
N PHE A 38 -7.13 -7.69 -2.59
CA PHE A 38 -7.59 -6.37 -2.19
C PHE A 38 -9.11 -6.28 -2.28
N SER A 39 -9.72 -5.71 -1.24
CA SER A 39 -11.16 -5.48 -1.22
C SER A 39 -11.48 -4.15 -1.87
N SER A 40 -12.72 -3.95 -2.30
CA SER A 40 -13.23 -2.66 -2.79
C SER A 40 -13.08 -1.51 -1.78
N THR A 41 -12.95 -1.82 -0.49
CA THR A 41 -12.74 -0.86 0.59
C THR A 41 -11.28 -0.63 0.97
N THR A 42 -10.33 -1.29 0.30
CA THR A 42 -8.91 -1.15 0.63
C THR A 42 -8.40 0.24 0.20
N SER A 43 -7.62 0.88 1.08
CA SER A 43 -6.96 2.16 0.82
C SER A 43 -5.46 1.98 0.51
N GLU A 44 -4.81 3.03 0.00
CA GLU A 44 -3.35 2.99 -0.25
C GLU A 44 -2.54 2.82 1.04
N ASP A 45 -2.98 3.45 2.15
CA ASP A 45 -2.39 3.29 3.47
C ASP A 45 -2.45 1.84 3.96
N ASP A 46 -3.56 1.14 3.70
CA ASP A 46 -3.70 -0.28 4.02
C ASP A 46 -2.65 -1.12 3.29
N VAL A 47 -2.41 -0.81 2.00
CA VAL A 47 -1.43 -1.51 1.16
C VAL A 47 -0.01 -1.29 1.68
N GLN A 48 0.35 -0.04 1.97
CA GLN A 48 1.66 0.33 2.52
C GLN A 48 1.91 -0.32 3.89
N THR A 49 0.88 -0.30 4.75
CA THR A 49 0.93 -0.92 6.08
C THR A 49 1.12 -2.41 5.94
N ALA A 50 0.34 -3.09 5.10
CA ALA A 50 0.44 -4.53 4.91
C ALA A 50 1.81 -4.96 4.34
N ALA A 51 2.40 -4.19 3.42
CA ALA A 51 3.74 -4.46 2.89
C ALA A 51 4.79 -4.40 4.00
N THR A 52 4.70 -3.37 4.85
CA THR A 52 5.59 -3.19 6.00
C THR A 52 5.39 -4.31 7.03
N THR A 53 4.13 -4.65 7.35
CA THR A 53 3.81 -5.73 8.28
C THR A 53 4.34 -7.08 7.78
N LEU A 54 4.15 -7.39 6.50
CA LEU A 54 4.64 -8.64 5.90
C LEU A 54 6.16 -8.79 6.09
N LEU A 55 6.92 -7.73 5.79
CA LEU A 55 8.38 -7.75 5.87
C LEU A 55 8.91 -7.88 7.31
N ASN A 56 8.13 -7.42 8.29
CA ASN A 56 8.49 -7.45 9.72
C ASN A 56 7.92 -8.66 10.48
N LEU A 57 7.03 -9.45 9.86
CA LEU A 57 6.37 -10.56 10.54
C LEU A 57 7.38 -11.69 10.83
N PRO A 58 7.59 -12.09 12.10
CA PRO A 58 8.60 -13.08 12.46
C PRO A 58 8.07 -14.51 12.28
N THR A 59 7.93 -14.95 11.03
CA THR A 59 7.40 -16.28 10.67
C THR A 59 8.44 -17.21 10.09
N LEU A 60 9.61 -16.71 9.66
CA LEU A 60 10.65 -17.53 9.04
C LEU A 60 11.51 -18.18 10.11
N THR A 61 12.00 -19.38 9.85
CA THR A 61 13.04 -20.02 10.66
C THR A 61 13.97 -20.81 9.75
N THR A 62 15.27 -20.77 10.03
CA THR A 62 16.28 -21.60 9.38
C THR A 62 16.42 -22.97 10.06
N GLY A 63 15.83 -23.11 11.24
CA GLY A 63 15.76 -24.33 12.03
C GLY A 63 14.91 -25.44 11.44
N LEU A 64 14.86 -26.56 12.17
CA LEU A 64 13.95 -27.66 11.86
C LEU A 64 12.60 -27.39 12.53
N TRP A 65 11.53 -27.79 11.86
CA TRP A 65 10.20 -27.64 12.42
C TRP A 65 10.07 -28.45 13.73
N GLY A 66 9.74 -27.77 14.82
CA GLY A 66 9.59 -28.40 16.14
C GLY A 66 10.89 -28.57 16.93
N ASP A 67 12.00 -27.93 16.53
CA ASP A 67 13.28 -28.02 17.25
C ASP A 67 13.30 -27.28 18.61
N GLY A 68 12.28 -26.47 18.89
CA GLY A 68 12.07 -25.74 20.15
C GLY A 68 13.19 -24.74 20.51
N SER A 69 14.14 -24.51 19.61
CA SER A 69 15.38 -23.80 19.90
C SER A 69 15.71 -22.72 18.87
N SER A 70 15.22 -22.88 17.64
CA SER A 70 15.39 -21.86 16.60
C SER A 70 14.37 -20.75 16.76
N ALA A 71 14.86 -19.52 16.93
CA ALA A 71 14.00 -18.34 16.94
C ALA A 71 13.37 -18.12 15.56
N THR A 72 12.18 -17.49 15.55
CA THR A 72 11.59 -17.00 14.31
C THR A 72 12.13 -15.62 13.97
N GLN A 73 12.20 -15.35 12.67
CA GLN A 73 12.78 -14.14 12.11
C GLN A 73 11.84 -13.57 11.05
N SER A 74 11.94 -12.26 10.88
CA SER A 74 11.27 -11.57 9.79
C SER A 74 12.06 -11.70 8.49
N ILE A 75 11.43 -11.39 7.35
CA ILE A 75 12.11 -11.35 6.05
C ILE A 75 13.27 -10.35 6.10
N LEU A 76 13.08 -9.18 6.75
CA LEU A 76 14.13 -8.17 6.87
C LEU A 76 15.29 -8.65 7.75
N SER A 77 14.99 -9.25 8.90
CA SER A 77 16.03 -9.80 9.79
C SER A 77 16.85 -10.86 9.07
N LEU A 78 16.19 -11.76 8.35
CA LEU A 78 16.86 -12.81 7.60
C LEU A 78 17.69 -12.21 6.44
N ALA A 79 17.14 -11.28 5.66
CA ALA A 79 17.84 -10.62 4.56
C ALA A 79 19.11 -9.87 5.01
N SER A 80 19.11 -9.30 6.22
CA SER A 80 20.28 -8.64 6.80
C SER A 80 21.39 -9.63 7.24
N GLU A 81 21.07 -10.91 7.43
CA GLU A 81 22.07 -11.91 7.80
C GLU A 81 22.88 -12.35 6.58
N ARG A 82 24.17 -12.00 6.57
CA ARG A 82 25.11 -12.31 5.46
C ARG A 82 25.26 -13.80 5.13
N SER A 83 24.87 -14.70 6.04
CA SER A 83 24.95 -16.15 5.89
C SER A 83 23.64 -16.83 5.49
N SER A 84 22.58 -16.05 5.22
CA SER A 84 21.26 -16.58 4.89
C SER A 84 20.77 -16.03 3.55
N CYS A 85 19.85 -16.76 2.93
CA CYS A 85 19.21 -16.35 1.68
C CYS A 85 17.71 -16.17 1.90
N ALA A 86 17.28 -14.92 2.07
CA ALA A 86 15.87 -14.58 2.17
C ALA A 86 15.22 -14.58 0.78
N SER A 87 14.11 -15.28 0.61
CA SER A 87 13.32 -15.24 -0.63
C SER A 87 11.88 -14.83 -0.35
N LEU A 88 11.29 -14.02 -1.22
CA LEU A 88 9.90 -13.61 -1.09
C LEU A 88 9.22 -13.67 -2.45
N VAL A 89 8.20 -14.53 -2.56
CA VAL A 89 7.35 -14.64 -3.75
C VAL A 89 5.98 -14.07 -3.43
N VAL A 90 5.53 -13.07 -4.19
CA VAL A 90 4.21 -12.47 -4.00
C VAL A 90 3.35 -12.76 -5.22
N VAL A 91 2.15 -13.29 -5.01
CA VAL A 91 1.23 -13.71 -6.07
C VAL A 91 -0.10 -13.00 -5.88
N PRO A 92 -0.60 -12.26 -6.89
CA PRO A 92 -1.96 -11.73 -6.81
C PRO A 92 -2.94 -12.90 -6.80
N GLN A 93 -3.95 -12.89 -5.92
CA GLN A 93 -4.92 -13.97 -5.78
C GLN A 93 -6.28 -13.41 -5.33
N ALA A 94 -7.06 -12.90 -6.29
CA ALA A 94 -8.29 -12.17 -5.98
C ALA A 94 -9.31 -12.97 -5.16
N ASN A 95 -9.39 -14.28 -5.36
CA ASN A 95 -10.35 -15.19 -4.72
C ASN A 95 -10.26 -15.27 -3.18
N LEU A 96 -9.18 -14.78 -2.57
CA LEU A 96 -9.02 -14.78 -1.12
C LEU A 96 -10.10 -13.96 -0.38
N ILE A 97 -10.72 -12.98 -1.05
CA ILE A 97 -11.76 -12.11 -0.47
C ILE A 97 -13.16 -12.65 -0.70
N SER A 98 -13.28 -13.67 -1.55
CA SER A 98 -14.55 -14.24 -1.93
C SER A 98 -15.18 -15.02 -0.77
N LYS A 99 -16.50 -14.93 -0.64
CA LYS A 99 -17.26 -15.65 0.38
C LYS A 99 -17.93 -16.87 -0.24
N VAL A 100 -17.81 -18.01 0.44
CA VAL A 100 -18.53 -19.22 0.06
C VAL A 100 -20.02 -19.08 0.43
N LYS A 101 -20.89 -19.39 -0.52
CA LYS A 101 -22.36 -19.38 -0.38
C LYS A 101 -22.94 -20.76 -0.62
N GLN A 102 -24.24 -20.91 -0.28
CA GLN A 102 -25.02 -22.12 -0.55
C GLN A 102 -24.33 -23.42 -0.09
N ARG A 103 -23.78 -23.42 1.14
CA ARG A 103 -23.05 -24.56 1.71
C ARG A 103 -21.92 -25.10 0.81
N GLY A 104 -21.24 -24.24 0.06
CA GLY A 104 -20.10 -24.64 -0.79
C GLY A 104 -20.40 -24.69 -2.29
N GLN A 105 -21.65 -24.45 -2.72
CA GLN A 105 -22.03 -24.58 -4.13
C GLN A 105 -21.74 -23.34 -4.98
N SER A 106 -21.54 -22.18 -4.36
CA SER A 106 -21.24 -20.94 -5.09
C SER A 106 -20.28 -20.03 -4.32
N ILE A 107 -19.62 -19.14 -5.06
CA ILE A 107 -18.67 -18.15 -4.55
C ILE A 107 -19.23 -16.75 -4.83
N GLN A 108 -19.22 -15.87 -3.83
CA GLN A 108 -19.62 -14.47 -3.95
C GLN A 108 -18.41 -13.53 -3.97
N TYR A 109 -18.39 -12.63 -4.95
CA TYR A 109 -17.27 -11.70 -5.21
C TYR A 109 -17.54 -10.23 -4.81
N HIS A 110 -18.66 -9.92 -4.14
CA HIS A 110 -19.09 -8.51 -3.90
C HIS A 110 -18.09 -7.63 -3.12
N GLY A 111 -17.14 -8.23 -2.40
CA GLY A 111 -16.10 -7.50 -1.69
C GLY A 111 -14.82 -7.27 -2.51
N GLN A 112 -14.74 -7.84 -3.70
CA GLN A 112 -13.54 -7.83 -4.53
C GLN A 112 -13.37 -6.47 -5.22
N ILE A 113 -12.12 -6.02 -5.32
CA ILE A 113 -11.77 -4.82 -6.06
C ILE A 113 -11.87 -5.05 -7.57
N SER A 114 -12.03 -3.98 -8.36
CA SER A 114 -11.95 -4.06 -9.82
C SER A 114 -10.56 -4.50 -10.28
N LYS A 115 -10.47 -5.06 -11.49
CA LYS A 115 -9.21 -5.57 -12.06
C LYS A 115 -8.13 -4.49 -12.19
N GLU A 116 -8.51 -3.32 -12.68
CA GLU A 116 -7.62 -2.19 -12.91
C GLU A 116 -7.08 -1.67 -11.57
N ARG A 117 -7.96 -1.39 -10.61
CA ARG A 117 -7.54 -0.88 -9.30
C ARG A 117 -6.80 -1.94 -8.48
N GLY A 118 -7.17 -3.21 -8.63
CA GLY A 118 -6.45 -4.34 -8.03
C GLY A 118 -5.02 -4.48 -8.57
N ARG A 119 -4.82 -4.24 -9.87
CA ARG A 119 -3.48 -4.16 -10.48
C ARG A 119 -2.67 -3.01 -9.90
N GLU A 120 -3.24 -1.80 -9.83
CA GLU A 120 -2.57 -0.64 -9.23
C GLU A 120 -2.14 -0.90 -7.78
N PHE A 121 -3.02 -1.49 -6.96
CA PHE A 121 -2.69 -1.83 -5.58
C PHE A 121 -1.64 -2.93 -5.43
N TYR A 122 -1.64 -3.90 -6.33
CA TYR A 122 -0.60 -4.92 -6.34
C TYR A 122 0.77 -4.35 -6.73
N GLU A 123 0.81 -3.49 -7.74
CA GLU A 123 2.03 -2.79 -8.16
C GLU A 123 2.54 -1.90 -7.03
N LEU A 124 1.66 -1.13 -6.38
CA LEU A 124 1.97 -0.36 -5.17
C LEU A 124 2.51 -1.25 -4.05
N PHE A 125 1.87 -2.39 -3.77
CA PHE A 125 2.31 -3.34 -2.76
C PHE A 125 3.72 -3.86 -3.04
N CYS A 126 4.01 -4.24 -4.28
CA CYS A 126 5.33 -4.71 -4.70
C CYS A 126 6.38 -3.59 -4.62
N ASP A 127 6.05 -2.37 -5.02
CA ASP A 127 6.93 -1.20 -4.92
C ASP A 127 7.25 -0.87 -3.46
N CYS A 128 6.26 -0.93 -2.56
CA CYS A 128 6.47 -0.75 -1.12
C CYS A 128 7.41 -1.81 -0.54
N ILE A 129 7.24 -3.08 -0.94
CA ILE A 129 8.12 -4.17 -0.51
C ILE A 129 9.55 -3.93 -0.99
N ARG A 130 9.74 -3.69 -2.29
CA ARG A 130 11.07 -3.46 -2.86
C ARG A 130 11.74 -2.23 -2.27
N GLY A 131 11.00 -1.14 -2.05
CA GLY A 131 11.50 0.07 -1.44
C GLY A 131 12.02 -0.17 -0.01
N LYS A 132 11.25 -0.90 0.81
CA LYS A 132 11.68 -1.26 2.17
C LYS A 132 12.89 -2.18 2.18
N LEU A 133 12.94 -3.16 1.27
CA LEU A 133 14.13 -4.01 1.12
C LEU A 133 15.36 -3.19 0.73
N LEU A 134 15.22 -2.26 -0.23
CA LEU A 134 16.31 -1.39 -0.67
C LEU A 134 16.80 -0.46 0.44
N GLU A 135 15.89 0.11 1.23
CA GLU A 135 16.21 0.94 2.40
C GLU A 135 17.09 0.18 3.39
N VAL A 136 16.70 -1.04 3.76
CA VAL A 136 17.46 -1.87 4.69
C VAL A 136 18.78 -2.33 4.06
N GLN A 137 18.78 -2.74 2.79
CA GLN A 137 20.01 -3.11 2.09
C GLN A 137 21.06 -1.98 2.11
N CYS A 138 20.63 -0.76 1.78
CA CYS A 138 21.50 0.42 1.80
C CYS A 138 22.01 0.71 3.21
N LEU A 139 21.14 0.64 4.22
CA LEU A 139 21.50 0.82 5.62
C LEU A 139 22.56 -0.20 6.08
N GLU A 140 22.34 -1.50 5.85
CA GLU A 140 23.27 -2.58 6.21
C GLU A 140 24.59 -2.51 5.43
N SER A 141 24.55 -1.99 4.21
CA SER A 141 25.75 -1.78 3.39
C SER A 141 26.49 -0.48 3.69
N GLY A 142 25.94 0.41 4.53
CA GLY A 142 26.45 1.77 4.72
C GLY A 142 26.45 2.62 3.44
N ARG A 143 25.57 2.33 2.48
CA ARG A 143 25.43 3.04 1.20
C ARG A 143 24.27 4.03 1.27
N GLU A 144 24.38 5.14 0.54
CA GLU A 144 23.23 6.02 0.36
C GLU A 144 22.14 5.37 -0.50
N LEU A 145 20.89 5.81 -0.29
CA LEU A 145 19.79 5.47 -1.17
C LEU A 145 20.03 6.02 -2.59
N PRO A 146 19.70 5.24 -3.64
CA PRO A 146 19.79 5.70 -5.02
C PRO A 146 18.99 6.99 -5.26
N LYS A 147 19.50 7.85 -6.14
CA LYS A 147 18.89 9.16 -6.43
C LYS A 147 17.45 9.00 -6.93
N TRP A 148 17.20 8.05 -7.83
CA TRP A 148 15.87 7.79 -8.39
C TRP A 148 14.83 7.42 -7.30
N TYR A 149 15.26 6.69 -6.27
CA TYR A 149 14.38 6.28 -5.18
C TYR A 149 14.02 7.47 -4.30
N ARG A 150 15.02 8.31 -3.95
CA ARG A 150 14.80 9.57 -3.22
C ARG A 150 13.87 10.52 -3.98
N GLU A 151 14.07 10.67 -5.29
CA GLU A 151 13.22 11.49 -6.15
C GLU A 151 11.78 10.94 -6.19
N ARG A 152 11.60 9.61 -6.31
CA ARG A 152 10.29 8.95 -6.29
C ARG A 152 9.56 9.10 -4.95
N GLN A 153 10.27 9.00 -3.82
CA GLN A 153 9.70 9.28 -2.50
C GLN A 153 9.21 10.73 -2.39
N SER A 154 10.02 11.69 -2.85
CA SER A 154 9.65 13.11 -2.84
C SER A 154 8.45 13.41 -3.74
N PHE A 155 8.33 12.70 -4.87
CA PHE A 155 7.20 12.79 -5.78
C PHE A 155 5.91 12.33 -5.11
N VAL A 156 5.93 11.14 -4.49
CA VAL A 156 4.76 10.59 -3.75
C VAL A 156 4.38 11.51 -2.59
N GLU A 157 5.35 12.06 -1.86
CA GLU A 157 5.07 12.98 -0.75
C GLU A 157 4.41 14.29 -1.24
N LYS A 158 4.84 14.83 -2.37
CA LYS A 158 4.20 16.00 -3.01
C LYS A 158 2.79 15.67 -3.47
N GLN A 159 2.59 14.52 -4.10
CA GLN A 159 1.28 14.07 -4.58
C GLN A 159 0.31 13.85 -3.42
N ASN A 160 0.74 13.22 -2.32
CA ASN A 160 -0.08 13.03 -1.11
C ASN A 160 -0.43 14.35 -0.42
N LYS A 161 0.49 15.33 -0.43
CA LYS A 161 0.19 16.69 0.05
C LYS A 161 -0.87 17.38 -0.82
N GLN A 162 -0.86 17.12 -2.13
CA GLN A 162 -1.80 17.68 -3.10
C GLN A 162 -3.17 16.95 -3.13
N SER A 163 -3.24 15.67 -2.78
CA SER A 163 -4.48 14.89 -2.78
C SER A 163 -5.27 14.95 -1.46
N SER A 164 -4.68 15.48 -0.39
CA SER A 164 -5.38 15.66 0.89
C SER A 164 -6.60 16.59 0.73
N SER A 165 -7.79 16.13 1.14
CA SER A 165 -9.10 16.81 0.95
C SER A 165 -9.23 18.22 1.55
N MET A 166 -8.20 18.70 2.26
CA MET A 166 -8.06 20.09 2.69
C MET A 166 -7.06 20.84 1.80
N MET A 167 -7.17 20.66 0.48
CA MET A 167 -6.38 21.42 -0.45
C MET A 167 -6.66 22.91 -0.25
N PRO A 168 -5.62 23.75 -0.15
CA PRO A 168 -5.76 25.20 -0.19
C PRO A 168 -6.42 25.72 -1.47
N SER A 169 -6.65 24.86 -2.47
CA SER A 169 -7.38 25.19 -3.70
C SER A 169 -8.91 25.12 -3.54
N THR A 170 -9.42 24.22 -2.70
CA THR A 170 -10.86 24.00 -2.53
C THR A 170 -11.49 25.23 -1.87
N PRO A 171 -12.49 25.91 -2.45
CA PRO A 171 -13.11 27.07 -1.82
C PRO A 171 -13.58 26.77 -0.39
N PRO A 172 -13.41 27.69 0.58
CA PRO A 172 -13.77 27.44 1.99
C PRO A 172 -15.22 27.00 2.19
N ASP A 173 -16.13 27.43 1.31
CA ASP A 173 -17.55 27.06 1.27
C ASP A 173 -17.83 25.62 0.82
N GLN A 174 -16.82 24.93 0.26
CA GLN A 174 -16.94 23.57 -0.26
C GLN A 174 -16.31 22.50 0.63
N ILE A 175 -15.48 22.85 1.61
CA ILE A 175 -14.72 21.86 2.41
C ILE A 175 -15.59 20.96 3.30
N PHE A 176 -16.85 21.35 3.53
CA PHE A 176 -17.81 20.58 4.32
C PHE A 176 -19.05 20.14 3.52
N ARG A 177 -19.02 20.24 2.19
CA ARG A 177 -20.11 19.80 1.29
C ARG A 177 -20.11 18.28 1.14
N ASP A 178 -20.30 17.57 2.26
CA ASP A 178 -20.47 16.11 2.29
C ASP A 178 -21.89 15.80 2.77
N GLU A 179 -22.78 15.55 1.82
CA GLU A 179 -24.20 15.26 2.05
C GLU A 179 -24.42 13.92 2.79
N THR A 180 -23.39 13.07 2.90
CA THR A 180 -23.47 11.84 3.70
C THR A 180 -23.28 12.10 5.19
N LYS A 181 -22.70 13.24 5.57
CA LYS A 181 -22.37 13.58 6.98
C LYS A 181 -23.18 14.73 7.53
N TYR A 182 -23.69 15.61 6.67
CA TYR A 182 -24.36 16.84 7.07
C TYR A 182 -25.56 17.09 6.16
N SER A 183 -26.63 17.64 6.73
CA SER A 183 -27.89 17.90 6.00
C SER A 183 -28.26 19.38 5.92
N GLY A 184 -27.47 20.26 6.53
CA GLY A 184 -27.70 21.70 6.54
C GLY A 184 -26.41 22.47 6.75
N TRP A 185 -26.31 23.63 6.09
CA TRP A 185 -25.12 24.50 6.11
C TRP A 185 -25.54 25.95 6.34
N ASP A 186 -24.64 26.75 6.90
CA ASP A 186 -24.80 28.20 7.03
C ASP A 186 -24.34 28.96 5.77
N GLU A 187 -24.44 30.30 5.79
CA GLU A 187 -24.01 31.18 4.68
C GLU A 187 -22.53 31.05 4.31
N ARG A 188 -21.71 30.46 5.18
CA ARG A 188 -20.27 30.26 4.98
C ARG A 188 -19.94 28.82 4.53
N GLY A 189 -20.96 27.97 4.37
CA GLY A 189 -20.79 26.56 4.02
C GLY A 189 -20.34 25.69 5.21
N VAL A 190 -20.50 26.15 6.45
CA VAL A 190 -20.22 25.35 7.65
C VAL A 190 -21.48 24.55 8.05
N PRO A 191 -21.36 23.24 8.34
CA PRO A 191 -22.50 22.43 8.71
C PRO A 191 -23.19 22.94 9.98
N THR A 192 -24.52 22.99 9.93
CA THR A 192 -25.41 23.33 11.05
C THR A 192 -26.18 22.12 11.56
N LYS A 193 -26.41 21.14 10.70
CA LYS A 193 -27.12 19.89 11.00
C LYS A 193 -26.29 18.67 10.65
N ASP A 194 -26.43 17.60 11.43
CA ASP A 194 -25.86 16.30 11.11
C ASP A 194 -26.62 15.59 9.98
N ALA A 195 -26.18 14.39 9.60
CA ALA A 195 -26.81 13.57 8.56
C ALA A 195 -28.28 13.22 8.85
N GLU A 196 -28.69 13.23 10.12
CA GLU A 196 -30.05 12.89 10.58
C GLU A 196 -30.96 14.13 10.68
N GLY A 197 -30.42 15.32 10.39
CA GLY A 197 -31.18 16.57 10.45
C GLY A 197 -31.20 17.22 11.83
N GLN A 198 -30.47 16.68 12.81
CA GLN A 198 -30.40 17.23 14.15
C GLN A 198 -29.37 18.36 14.23
N GLU A 199 -29.62 19.33 15.11
CA GLU A 199 -28.70 20.44 15.33
C GLU A 199 -27.38 19.96 15.94
N LEU A 200 -26.26 20.39 15.34
CA LEU A 200 -24.95 20.04 15.85
C LEU A 200 -24.71 20.64 17.24
N SER A 201 -24.06 19.87 18.11
CA SER A 201 -23.70 20.33 19.45
C SER A 201 -22.76 21.55 19.40
N LYS A 202 -22.82 22.40 20.44
CA LYS A 202 -21.97 23.60 20.56
C LYS A 202 -20.46 23.30 20.46
N SER A 203 -20.03 22.11 20.88
CA SER A 203 -18.63 21.67 20.78
C SER A 203 -18.27 21.26 19.35
N SER A 204 -19.15 20.53 18.66
CA SER A 204 -19.00 20.16 17.24
C SER A 204 -18.96 21.39 16.33
N ALA A 205 -19.88 22.34 16.53
CA ALA A 205 -19.91 23.60 15.79
C ALA A 205 -18.63 24.43 15.98
N LYS A 206 -18.08 24.49 17.21
CA LYS A 206 -16.79 25.16 17.47
C LYS A 206 -15.62 24.48 16.76
N LYS A 207 -15.61 23.14 16.70
CA LYS A 207 -14.56 22.38 16.00
C LYS A 207 -14.60 22.63 14.49
N LEU A 208 -15.79 22.62 13.90
CA LEU A 208 -15.99 22.90 12.47
C LEU A 208 -15.57 24.34 12.11
N ASN A 209 -15.94 25.32 12.93
CA ASN A 209 -15.51 26.71 12.75
C ASN A 209 -13.98 26.87 12.82
N LYS A 210 -13.30 26.12 13.70
CA LYS A 210 -11.83 26.13 13.77
C LYS A 210 -11.20 25.54 12.51
N ILE A 211 -11.76 24.46 11.98
CA ILE A 211 -11.31 23.84 10.73
C ILE A 211 -11.55 24.79 9.55
N TYR A 212 -12.72 25.43 9.49
CA TYR A 212 -13.05 26.47 8.49
C TYR A 212 -12.04 27.61 8.51
N ALA A 213 -11.82 28.23 9.68
CA ALA A 213 -10.91 29.37 9.80
C ALA A 213 -9.46 29.02 9.46
N ALA A 214 -9.02 27.80 9.80
CA ALA A 214 -7.70 27.31 9.43
C ALA A 214 -7.57 27.07 7.92
N HIS A 215 -8.61 26.54 7.28
CA HIS A 215 -8.64 26.30 5.84
C HIS A 215 -8.76 27.61 5.05
N ALA A 216 -9.63 28.54 5.44
CA ALA A 216 -9.78 29.85 4.80
C ALA A 216 -8.45 30.63 4.75
N LYS A 217 -7.67 30.62 5.84
CA LYS A 217 -6.32 31.21 5.87
C LYS A 217 -5.34 30.51 4.92
N LYS A 218 -5.45 29.19 4.75
CA LYS A 218 -4.64 28.45 3.78
C LYS A 218 -5.08 28.77 2.34
N HIS A 219 -6.38 28.87 2.08
CA HIS A 219 -6.96 29.22 0.78
C HIS A 219 -6.55 30.62 0.32
N GLU A 220 -6.57 31.58 1.24
CA GLU A 220 -6.13 32.95 0.98
C GLU A 220 -4.64 33.02 0.65
N LYS A 221 -3.79 32.31 1.42
CA LYS A 221 -2.36 32.18 1.09
C LYS A 221 -2.14 31.55 -0.27
N TRP A 222 -2.90 30.50 -0.59
CA TRP A 222 -2.81 29.83 -1.88
C TRP A 222 -3.24 30.73 -3.04
N LYS A 223 -4.31 31.51 -2.90
CA LYS A 223 -4.71 32.51 -3.89
C LYS A 223 -3.60 33.54 -4.14
N ASN A 224 -2.91 33.97 -3.08
CA ASN A 224 -1.80 34.92 -3.19
C ASN A 224 -0.52 34.29 -3.75
N THR A 225 -0.29 32.99 -3.56
CA THR A 225 0.87 32.28 -4.13
C THR A 225 0.64 31.87 -5.59
N LYS A 226 -0.61 31.62 -6.00
CA LYS A 226 -0.95 31.18 -7.37
C LYS A 226 -0.66 32.19 -8.50
N THR A 227 -0.15 33.37 -8.18
CA THR A 227 0.25 34.37 -9.18
C THR A 227 1.65 34.12 -9.75
N GLU A 228 2.42 33.17 -9.20
CA GLU A 228 3.73 32.75 -9.72
C GLU A 228 3.76 31.22 -9.85
N ASP A 229 3.64 30.72 -11.09
CA ASP A 229 4.07 29.40 -11.59
C ASP A 229 3.79 28.12 -10.77
N ASP A 230 2.54 27.65 -10.71
CA ASP A 230 2.27 26.24 -10.33
C ASP A 230 0.92 25.74 -10.90
N GLU A 231 0.93 25.30 -12.17
CA GLU A 231 -0.03 24.30 -12.63
C GLU A 231 0.44 22.92 -12.14
N PRO A 232 -0.46 22.03 -11.68
CA PRO A 232 -0.10 20.65 -11.37
C PRO A 232 0.31 19.97 -12.69
N GLN A 233 1.62 19.92 -12.93
CA GLN A 233 2.14 19.15 -14.04
C GLN A 233 1.89 17.68 -13.74
N ASP A 234 1.20 17.02 -14.67
CA ASP A 234 0.90 15.59 -14.75
C ASP A 234 2.20 14.78 -14.99
N GLN A 235 3.22 15.02 -14.16
CA GLN A 235 4.51 14.34 -14.26
C GLN A 235 4.35 12.93 -13.70
N ALA A 236 4.67 11.93 -14.51
CA ALA A 236 4.78 10.56 -14.02
C ALA A 236 5.90 10.46 -12.96
N PRO A 237 5.79 9.54 -11.98
CA PRO A 237 6.87 9.31 -11.03
C PRO A 237 8.15 8.90 -11.78
N PRO A 238 9.35 9.29 -11.28
CA PRO A 238 10.61 8.86 -11.86
C PRO A 238 10.64 7.34 -12.07
N PRO A 239 11.19 6.84 -13.20
CA PRO A 239 11.17 5.42 -13.50
C PRO A 239 11.90 4.63 -12.41
N ALA A 240 11.26 3.56 -11.93
CA ALA A 240 11.86 2.68 -10.93
C ALA A 240 13.03 1.91 -11.55
N ARG A 241 14.12 1.80 -10.80
CA ARG A 241 15.33 1.04 -11.20
C ARG A 241 15.66 0.01 -10.13
N TRP A 242 14.84 -1.04 -10.11
CA TRP A 242 14.91 -2.08 -9.08
C TRP A 242 16.15 -2.99 -9.22
N GLU A 243 17.00 -2.76 -10.22
CA GLU A 243 18.31 -3.42 -10.37
C GLU A 243 19.28 -3.06 -9.24
N ASP A 244 19.07 -1.94 -8.55
CA ASP A 244 19.84 -1.55 -7.36
C ASP A 244 19.53 -2.42 -6.13
N LEU A 245 18.40 -3.16 -6.14
CA LEU A 245 18.08 -4.15 -5.11
C LEU A 245 18.76 -5.46 -5.47
N ASP A 246 19.74 -5.85 -4.66
CA ASP A 246 20.53 -7.06 -4.86
C ASP A 246 19.67 -8.30 -4.59
N LYS A 247 19.65 -9.23 -5.55
CA LYS A 247 18.97 -10.51 -5.40
C LYS A 247 19.57 -11.35 -4.28
N ALA A 248 20.84 -11.14 -3.95
CA ALA A 248 21.51 -11.80 -2.82
C ALA A 248 21.03 -11.25 -1.46
N PHE A 249 20.59 -9.99 -1.40
CA PHE A 249 20.02 -9.43 -0.19
C PHE A 249 18.62 -10.02 0.07
N CYS A 250 17.75 -9.97 -0.95
CA CYS A 250 16.50 -10.70 -0.92
C CYS A 250 16.06 -11.06 -2.33
N HIS A 251 15.85 -12.35 -2.58
CA HIS A 251 15.33 -12.81 -3.87
C HIS A 251 13.81 -12.58 -3.91
N PHE A 252 13.43 -11.38 -4.33
CA PHE A 252 12.04 -10.99 -4.49
C PHE A 252 11.49 -11.32 -5.87
N ILE A 253 10.36 -12.03 -5.93
CA ILE A 253 9.65 -12.40 -7.15
C ILE A 253 8.21 -11.90 -7.05
N ALA A 254 7.82 -11.04 -7.98
CA ALA A 254 6.43 -10.63 -8.16
C ALA A 254 5.79 -11.46 -9.27
N GLY A 255 4.68 -12.14 -8.97
CA GLY A 255 3.85 -12.80 -9.96
C GLY A 255 3.09 -11.80 -10.84
N SER A 256 2.51 -12.29 -11.93
CA SER A 256 1.71 -11.47 -12.84
C SER A 256 0.20 -11.67 -12.65
N PHE A 257 -0.57 -10.66 -13.05
CA PHE A 257 -2.01 -10.80 -13.23
C PHE A 257 -2.28 -11.62 -14.49
N GLY A 258 -2.23 -12.94 -14.38
CA GLY A 258 -2.57 -13.85 -15.46
C GLY A 258 -4.07 -13.83 -15.81
N LYS A 259 -4.45 -14.45 -16.94
CA LYS A 259 -5.83 -14.59 -17.41
C LYS A 259 -6.74 -15.44 -16.51
N ARG A 260 -6.18 -16.09 -15.48
CA ARG A 260 -6.87 -17.09 -14.62
C ARG A 260 -7.38 -16.54 -13.29
N GLN A 261 -7.23 -15.24 -13.04
CA GLN A 261 -7.52 -14.63 -11.72
C GLN A 261 -9.01 -14.40 -11.41
N GLY A 262 -9.94 -14.86 -12.27
CA GLY A 262 -11.38 -14.66 -12.04
C GLY A 262 -11.81 -13.19 -11.96
N LEU A 263 -10.97 -12.28 -12.47
CA LEU A 263 -11.20 -10.83 -12.48
C LEU A 263 -11.96 -10.36 -13.72
N ASP A 264 -12.32 -11.28 -14.62
CA ASP A 264 -13.12 -11.03 -15.83
C ASP A 264 -14.56 -11.53 -15.61
N VAL A 265 -15.27 -10.93 -14.64
CA VAL A 265 -16.72 -11.07 -14.48
C VAL A 265 -17.38 -9.73 -14.73
#